data_AF-A0AAN0M7L7-F1
#
_entry.id   AF-A0AAN0M7L7-F1
#
_cell.length_a   1.000
_cell.length_b   1.000
_cell.length_c   1.000
_cell.angle_alpha   90.00
_cell.angle_beta   90.00
_cell.angle_gamma   90.00
#
_symmetry.space_group_name_H-M   'P 1'
#
loop_
_entity.id
_entity.type
_entity.pdbx_description
1 polymer ?
#
loop_
_entity_poly.entity_id
_entity_poly.type
_entity_poly.pdbx_seq_one_letter_code
_entity_poly.pdbx_strand_id
1 'polypeptide(L)'
;MREDAHRLLAPQFSTILDAVEAPFFTPIYDHASPAMAVGRAAMVGDAAFVARPHVGAGVTKAAQDAQALCDCLAAAETVEAGLQAYHDARHQADMIAYKRGQHMGEYMVPKYETAEQKAEWANEHNIDTIMRDTAVMNYY
;
A
#
# COMPACT_ATOMS: atom_id res chain seq x y z
N MET A 1 -15.61 0.22 -23.52
CA MET A 1 -14.38 0.72 -22.85
C MET A 1 -13.80 1.97 -23.50
N ARG A 2 -13.20 1.91 -24.71
CA ARG A 2 -12.63 3.12 -25.35
C ARG A 2 -13.70 4.17 -25.67
N GLU A 3 -14.81 3.75 -26.27
CA GLU A 3 -15.95 4.63 -26.53
C GLU A 3 -16.51 5.26 -25.24
N ASP A 4 -16.62 4.46 -24.17
CA ASP A 4 -17.04 4.98 -22.86
C ASP A 4 -16.02 5.97 -22.28
N ALA A 5 -14.73 5.73 -22.45
CA ALA A 5 -13.68 6.65 -22.01
C ALA A 5 -13.82 8.02 -22.70
N HIS A 6 -13.98 8.03 -24.03
CA HIS A 6 -14.21 9.26 -24.80
C HIS A 6 -15.48 10.01 -24.38
N ARG A 7 -16.50 9.30 -23.89
CA ARG A 7 -17.77 9.87 -23.44
C ARG A 7 -17.77 10.33 -21.98
N LEU A 8 -17.05 9.64 -21.11
CA LEU A 8 -17.17 9.77 -19.65
C LEU A 8 -15.95 10.42 -18.98
N LEU A 9 -14.77 10.31 -19.57
CA LEU A 9 -13.51 10.77 -18.98
C LEU A 9 -13.03 12.07 -19.61
N ALA A 10 -12.19 12.80 -18.89
CA ALA A 10 -11.50 13.96 -19.46
C ALA A 10 -10.59 13.55 -20.63
N PRO A 11 -10.38 14.41 -21.65
CA PRO A 11 -9.65 14.06 -22.87
C PRO A 11 -8.25 13.46 -22.63
N GLN A 12 -7.58 13.88 -21.56
CA GLN A 12 -6.25 13.40 -21.18
C GLN A 12 -6.28 11.91 -20.79
N PHE A 13 -7.31 11.45 -20.07
CA PHE A 13 -7.45 10.05 -19.70
C PHE A 13 -7.82 9.18 -20.91
N SER A 14 -8.68 9.68 -21.80
CA SER A 14 -9.04 8.98 -23.03
C SER A 14 -7.82 8.80 -23.95
N THR A 15 -6.96 9.82 -24.02
CA THR A 15 -5.68 9.76 -24.76
C THR A 15 -4.75 8.67 -24.21
N ILE A 16 -4.64 8.55 -22.88
CA ILE A 16 -3.84 7.50 -22.25
C ILE A 16 -4.40 6.12 -22.62
N LEU A 17 -5.73 5.94 -22.53
CA LEU A 17 -6.35 4.67 -22.87
C LEU A 17 -6.12 4.32 -24.35
N ASP A 18 -6.29 5.25 -25.28
CA ASP A 18 -6.02 5.08 -26.71
C ASP A 18 -4.61 4.57 -27.01
N ALA A 19 -3.62 5.01 -26.23
CA ALA A 19 -2.22 4.58 -26.36
C ALA A 19 -1.94 3.17 -25.79
N VAL A 20 -2.80 2.64 -24.90
CA VAL A 20 -2.63 1.29 -24.33
C VAL A 20 -3.13 0.25 -25.31
N GLU A 21 -2.26 -0.61 -25.84
CA GLU A 21 -2.62 -1.66 -26.81
C GLU A 21 -3.67 -2.64 -26.25
N ALA A 22 -3.39 -3.20 -25.07
CA ALA A 22 -4.22 -4.22 -24.41
C ALA A 22 -4.47 -3.83 -22.94
N PRO A 23 -5.56 -3.10 -22.64
CA PRO A 23 -5.90 -2.75 -21.26
C PRO A 23 -6.32 -4.00 -20.48
N PHE A 24 -5.82 -4.12 -19.26
CA PHE A 24 -6.20 -5.18 -18.33
C PHE A 24 -6.50 -4.61 -16.95
N PHE A 25 -7.20 -5.40 -16.13
CA PHE A 25 -7.63 -4.99 -14.80
C PHE A 25 -7.01 -5.92 -13.76
N THR A 26 -6.50 -5.31 -12.70
CA THR A 26 -6.04 -6.02 -11.50
C THR A 26 -6.94 -5.63 -10.34
N PRO A 27 -7.68 -6.56 -9.72
CA PRO A 27 -8.41 -6.26 -8.50
C PRO A 27 -7.44 -5.81 -7.40
N ILE A 28 -7.84 -4.81 -6.62
CA ILE A 28 -7.08 -4.33 -5.48
C ILE A 28 -7.46 -5.18 -4.27
N TYR A 29 -6.50 -5.97 -3.78
CA TYR A 29 -6.58 -6.66 -2.51
C TYR A 29 -5.55 -6.08 -1.53
N ASP A 30 -5.77 -6.30 -0.25
CA ASP A 30 -4.81 -6.03 0.79
C ASP A 30 -4.74 -7.21 1.78
N HIS A 31 -3.58 -7.35 2.42
CA HIS A 31 -3.33 -8.41 3.40
C HIS A 31 -2.30 -7.94 4.42
N ALA A 32 -2.49 -8.33 5.68
CA ALA A 32 -1.60 -8.05 6.78
C ALA A 32 -1.39 -9.32 7.61
N SER A 33 -0.16 -9.82 7.65
CA SER A 33 0.17 -10.98 8.48
C SER A 33 0.33 -10.58 9.95
N PRO A 34 -0.22 -11.34 10.91
CA PRO A 34 -0.06 -11.05 12.33
C PRO A 34 1.38 -11.25 12.81
N ALA A 35 2.16 -12.08 12.11
CA ALA A 35 3.59 -12.28 12.35
C ALA A 35 4.33 -12.44 11.02
N MET A 36 5.61 -12.07 11.00
CA MET A 36 6.49 -12.20 9.81
C MET A 36 7.48 -13.35 9.95
N ALA A 37 7.65 -13.90 11.14
CA ALA A 37 8.52 -15.04 11.41
C ALA A 37 7.90 -15.94 12.47
N VAL A 38 8.03 -17.26 12.28
CA VAL A 38 7.67 -18.28 13.29
C VAL A 38 8.69 -19.42 13.20
N GLY A 39 9.48 -19.61 14.25
CA GLY A 39 10.54 -20.61 14.26
C GLY A 39 11.57 -20.34 13.16
N ARG A 40 11.65 -21.24 12.17
CA ARG A 40 12.59 -21.16 11.04
C ARG A 40 11.97 -20.72 9.72
N ALA A 41 10.71 -20.30 9.74
CA ALA A 41 10.01 -19.79 8.56
C ALA A 41 9.74 -18.30 8.70
N ALA A 42 9.91 -17.56 7.60
CA ALA A 42 9.59 -16.14 7.52
C ALA A 42 8.88 -15.79 6.21
N MET A 43 8.05 -14.75 6.26
CA MET A 43 7.40 -14.13 5.12
C MET A 43 8.04 -12.76 4.85
N VAL A 44 8.15 -12.40 3.57
CA VAL A 44 8.82 -11.19 3.09
C VAL A 44 7.99 -10.53 2.00
N GLY A 45 8.01 -9.20 1.92
CA GLY A 45 7.33 -8.48 0.85
C GLY A 45 5.82 -8.74 0.85
N ASP A 46 5.25 -8.99 -0.33
CA ASP A 46 3.81 -9.21 -0.51
C ASP A 46 3.30 -10.50 0.14
N ALA A 47 4.18 -11.49 0.37
CA ALA A 47 3.79 -12.70 1.11
C ALA A 47 3.44 -12.39 2.58
N ALA A 48 4.11 -11.39 3.16
CA ALA A 48 3.83 -10.92 4.51
C ALA A 48 2.73 -9.85 4.53
N PHE A 49 2.85 -8.85 3.65
CA PHE A 49 2.02 -7.66 3.63
C PHE A 49 1.78 -7.17 2.22
N VAL A 50 0.51 -7.16 1.81
CA VAL A 50 0.06 -6.51 0.59
C VAL A 50 -0.62 -5.21 0.98
N ALA A 51 0.09 -4.08 0.85
CA ALA A 51 -0.51 -2.76 0.97
C ALA A 51 -1.23 -2.40 -0.33
N ARG A 52 -2.38 -1.71 -0.23
CA ARG A 52 -3.05 -1.17 -1.43
C ARG A 52 -2.11 -0.24 -2.19
N PRO A 53 -2.21 -0.16 -3.54
CA PRO A 53 -1.22 0.53 -4.38
C PRO A 53 -1.16 2.05 -4.17
N HIS A 54 -2.12 2.65 -3.46
CA HIS A 54 -2.24 4.09 -3.26
C HIS A 54 -1.00 4.74 -2.61
N VAL A 55 -0.25 4.00 -1.79
CA VAL A 55 0.99 4.50 -1.17
C VAL A 55 2.15 4.55 -2.18
N GLY A 56 2.11 3.71 -3.22
CA GLY A 56 3.22 3.57 -4.18
C GLY A 56 4.51 2.98 -3.60
N ALA A 57 4.48 2.45 -2.37
CA ALA A 57 5.67 2.00 -1.64
C ALA A 57 5.90 0.48 -1.62
N GLY A 58 5.09 -0.32 -2.30
CA GLY A 58 5.13 -1.79 -2.19
C GLY A 58 6.52 -2.39 -2.48
N VAL A 59 7.15 -1.95 -3.58
CA VAL A 59 8.50 -2.40 -3.96
C VAL A 59 9.55 -1.96 -2.94
N THR A 60 9.50 -0.70 -2.50
CA THR A 60 10.42 -0.17 -1.48
C THR A 60 10.30 -0.93 -0.16
N LYS A 61 9.07 -1.20 0.29
CA LYS A 61 8.77 -2.01 1.47
C LYS A 61 9.40 -3.40 1.35
N ALA A 62 9.10 -4.11 0.26
CA ALA A 62 9.64 -5.45 0.04
C ALA A 62 11.18 -5.47 -0.03
N ALA A 63 11.80 -4.45 -0.61
CA ALA A 63 13.26 -4.31 -0.63
C ALA A 63 13.83 -4.07 0.77
N GLN A 64 13.18 -3.22 1.59
CA GLN A 64 13.56 -2.98 2.98
C GLN A 64 13.41 -4.25 3.84
N ASP A 65 12.37 -5.03 3.61
CA ASP A 65 12.18 -6.32 4.27
C ASP A 65 13.31 -7.29 3.93
N ALA A 66 13.64 -7.42 2.65
CA ALA A 66 14.71 -8.30 2.20
C ALA A 66 16.07 -7.89 2.78
N GLN A 67 16.38 -6.59 2.79
CA GLN A 67 17.61 -6.06 3.38
C GLN A 67 17.69 -6.36 4.88
N ALA A 68 16.63 -6.02 5.63
CA ALA A 68 16.59 -6.25 7.07
C ALA A 68 16.68 -7.75 7.42
N LEU A 69 16.06 -8.62 6.63
CA LEU A 69 16.16 -10.06 6.80
C LEU A 69 17.62 -10.54 6.67
N CYS A 70 18.33 -10.08 5.64
CA CYS A 70 19.75 -10.40 5.45
C CYS A 70 20.59 -9.92 6.63
N ASP A 71 20.40 -8.67 7.06
CA ASP A 71 21.19 -8.06 8.14
C ASP A 71 20.95 -8.78 9.49
N CYS A 72 19.68 -9.07 9.82
CA CYS A 72 19.33 -9.77 11.06
C CYS A 72 19.85 -11.21 11.08
N LEU A 73 19.79 -11.93 9.95
CA LEU A 73 20.33 -13.29 9.86
C LEU A 73 21.87 -13.30 9.94
N ALA A 74 22.55 -12.31 9.36
CA ALA A 74 24.00 -12.22 9.43
C ALA A 74 24.51 -11.88 10.84
N ALA A 75 23.72 -11.14 11.63
CA ALA A 75 24.08 -10.72 12.98
C ALA A 75 23.74 -11.72 14.09
N ALA A 76 22.89 -12.73 13.81
CA ALA A 76 22.39 -13.67 14.81
C ALA A 76 23.16 -15.00 14.84
N GLU A 77 23.27 -15.59 16.02
CA GLU A 77 23.91 -16.91 16.19
C GLU A 77 23.05 -18.08 15.68
N THR A 78 21.73 -17.89 15.64
CA THR A 78 20.76 -18.90 15.17
C THR A 78 19.79 -18.30 14.18
N VAL A 79 19.25 -19.14 13.30
CA VAL A 79 18.23 -18.73 12.32
C VAL A 79 17.00 -18.18 13.03
N GLU A 80 16.51 -18.85 14.07
CA GLU A 80 15.34 -18.43 14.84
C GLU A 80 15.54 -17.04 15.46
N ALA A 81 16.70 -16.77 16.05
CA ALA A 81 17.01 -15.45 16.60
C ALA A 81 17.06 -14.37 15.52
N GLY A 82 17.67 -14.66 14.37
CA GLY A 82 17.72 -13.73 13.24
C GLY A 82 16.35 -13.44 12.65
N LEU A 83 15.50 -14.45 12.50
CA LEU A 83 14.13 -14.27 11.99
C LEU A 83 13.24 -13.51 12.99
N GLN A 84 13.39 -13.74 14.29
CA GLN A 84 12.69 -12.96 15.31
C GLN A 84 13.12 -11.48 15.27
N ALA A 85 14.42 -11.21 15.19
CA ALA A 85 14.93 -9.85 15.07
C ALA A 85 14.43 -9.13 13.80
N TYR A 86 14.35 -9.86 12.67
CA TYR A 86 13.74 -9.34 11.45
C TYR A 86 12.26 -8.98 11.63
N HIS A 87 11.48 -9.85 12.28
CA HIS A 87 10.07 -9.56 12.58
C HIS A 87 9.94 -8.29 13.42
N ASP A 88 10.70 -8.18 14.50
CA ASP A 88 10.65 -7.03 15.42
C ASP A 88 11.04 -5.72 14.71
N ALA A 89 11.99 -5.79 13.75
CA ALA A 89 12.45 -4.64 13.00
C ALA A 89 11.47 -4.16 11.91
N ARG A 90 10.70 -5.07 11.29
CA ARG A 90 9.95 -4.77 10.07
C ARG A 90 8.43 -4.77 10.21
N HIS A 91 7.87 -5.54 11.14
CA HIS A 91 6.42 -5.73 11.24
C HIS A 91 5.64 -4.43 11.39
N GLN A 92 6.09 -3.55 12.28
CA GLN A 92 5.40 -2.29 12.52
C GLN A 92 5.45 -1.36 11.30
N ALA A 93 6.58 -1.29 10.60
CA ALA A 93 6.72 -0.47 9.39
C ALA A 93 5.78 -0.96 8.28
N ASP A 94 5.68 -2.28 8.11
CA ASP A 94 4.79 -2.90 7.13
C ASP A 94 3.30 -2.69 7.48
N MET A 95 2.94 -2.80 8.77
CA MET A 95 1.61 -2.46 9.27
C MET A 95 1.23 -1.00 8.99
N ILE A 96 2.18 -0.07 9.12
CA ILE A 96 1.97 1.35 8.81
C ILE A 96 1.70 1.53 7.32
N ALA A 97 2.53 0.94 6.44
CA ALA A 97 2.33 1.00 5.00
C ALA A 97 0.98 0.41 4.57
N TYR A 98 0.60 -0.73 5.15
CA TYR A 98 -0.70 -1.37 4.94
C TYR A 98 -1.87 -0.43 5.29
N LYS A 99 -1.89 0.11 6.51
CA LYS A 99 -2.96 1.01 6.97
C LYS A 99 -3.02 2.29 6.15
N ARG A 100 -1.86 2.82 5.75
CA ARG A 100 -1.79 4.01 4.91
C ARG A 100 -2.40 3.78 3.54
N GLY A 101 -2.15 2.61 2.94
CA GLY A 101 -2.76 2.25 1.66
C GLY A 101 -4.28 2.12 1.72
N GLN A 102 -4.80 1.66 2.87
CA GLN A 102 -6.24 1.66 3.11
C GLN A 102 -6.79 3.08 3.18
N HIS A 103 -6.19 3.93 4.01
CA HIS A 103 -6.62 5.32 4.21
C HIS A 103 -6.60 6.12 2.90
N MET A 104 -5.50 6.08 2.13
CA MET A 104 -5.42 6.78 0.85
C MET A 104 -6.41 6.21 -0.18
N GLY A 105 -6.81 4.94 -0.04
CA GLY A 105 -7.83 4.32 -0.89
C GLY A 105 -9.26 4.75 -0.57
N GLU A 106 -9.52 5.39 0.58
CA GLU A 106 -10.88 5.82 0.97
C GLU A 106 -11.45 6.88 0.03
N TYR A 107 -10.59 7.66 -0.63
CA TYR A 107 -10.99 8.64 -1.65
C TYR A 107 -11.67 8.01 -2.88
N MET A 108 -11.43 6.71 -3.16
CA MET A 108 -12.04 6.02 -4.30
C MET A 108 -13.41 5.42 -3.98
N VAL A 109 -13.75 5.25 -2.70
CA VAL A 109 -15.01 4.65 -2.25
C VAL A 109 -15.62 5.53 -1.16
N PRO A 110 -16.53 6.45 -1.52
CA PRO A 110 -17.18 7.33 -0.55
C PRO A 110 -17.92 6.50 0.51
N LYS A 111 -17.63 6.76 1.78
CA LYS A 111 -18.26 6.09 2.93
C LYS A 111 -19.22 7.04 3.66
N TYR A 112 -20.24 7.52 2.96
CA TYR A 112 -21.30 8.34 3.54
C TYR A 112 -22.65 8.01 2.91
N GLU A 113 -23.72 8.11 3.70
CA GLU A 113 -25.10 7.93 3.26
C GLU A 113 -25.92 9.22 3.40
N THR A 114 -25.53 10.13 4.29
CA THR A 114 -26.22 11.41 4.53
C THR A 114 -25.40 12.63 4.09
N ALA A 115 -26.07 13.78 3.99
CA ALA A 115 -25.42 15.04 3.67
C ALA A 115 -24.49 15.51 4.79
N GLU A 116 -24.83 15.27 6.07
CA GLU A 116 -23.96 15.57 7.21
C GLU A 116 -22.68 14.73 7.17
N GLN A 117 -22.81 13.42 6.98
CA GLN A 117 -21.66 12.52 6.87
C GLN A 117 -20.75 12.88 5.69
N LYS A 118 -21.33 13.32 4.57
CA LYS A 118 -20.56 13.81 3.42
C LYS A 118 -19.77 15.07 3.77
N ALA A 119 -20.36 16.00 4.51
CA ALA A 119 -19.69 17.23 4.93
C ALA A 119 -18.55 16.94 5.91
N GLU A 120 -18.75 16.04 6.87
CA GLU A 120 -17.70 15.55 7.77
C GLU A 120 -16.58 14.86 6.99
N TRP A 121 -16.92 13.95 6.09
CA TRP A 121 -15.95 13.24 5.25
C TRP A 121 -15.10 14.22 4.42
N ALA A 122 -15.71 15.27 3.86
CA ALA A 122 -15.01 16.29 3.08
C ALA A 122 -14.01 17.13 3.90
N ASN A 123 -14.17 17.24 5.22
CA ASN A 123 -13.22 17.95 6.08
C ASN A 123 -11.86 17.25 6.12
N GLU A 124 -11.84 15.92 6.01
CA GLU A 124 -10.61 15.12 5.99
C GLU A 124 -10.21 14.75 4.56
N HIS A 125 -11.18 14.55 3.67
CA HIS A 125 -10.97 14.08 2.30
C HIS A 125 -10.95 15.22 1.28
N ASN A 126 -10.02 16.16 1.48
CA ASN A 126 -9.81 17.31 0.59
C ASN A 126 -8.41 17.32 -0.05
N ILE A 127 -8.18 18.27 -0.95
CA ILE A 127 -6.94 18.39 -1.72
C ILE A 127 -5.72 18.66 -0.84
N ASP A 128 -5.85 19.42 0.25
CA ASP A 128 -4.73 19.73 1.13
C ASP A 128 -4.25 18.48 1.87
N THR A 129 -5.19 17.65 2.32
CA THR A 129 -4.87 16.34 2.91
C THR A 129 -4.21 15.42 1.87
N ILE A 130 -4.74 15.33 0.65
CA ILE A 130 -4.14 14.50 -0.42
C ILE A 130 -2.71 14.95 -0.71
N MET A 131 -2.48 16.25 -0.89
CA MET A 131 -1.16 16.79 -1.19
C MET A 131 -0.19 16.52 -0.04
N ARG A 132 -0.59 16.74 1.21
CA ARG A 132 0.23 16.40 2.39
C ARG A 132 0.56 14.90 2.42
N ASP A 133 -0.44 14.08 2.15
CA ASP A 133 -0.37 12.64 2.35
C ASP A 133 0.43 11.89 1.28
N THR A 134 0.49 12.46 0.08
CA THR A 134 1.22 11.95 -1.08
C THR A 134 2.62 12.57 -1.22
N ALA A 135 2.86 13.77 -0.66
CA ALA A 135 4.12 14.50 -0.85
C ALA A 135 5.30 13.91 -0.06
N VAL A 136 5.06 13.20 1.03
CA VAL A 136 6.12 12.70 1.91
C VAL A 136 5.87 11.26 2.33
N MET A 137 6.86 10.39 2.10
CA MET A 137 6.87 9.01 2.61
C MET A 137 7.57 8.93 3.97
N ASN A 138 7.20 9.81 4.91
CA ASN A 138 7.68 9.73 6.29
C ASN A 138 6.80 8.74 7.06
N TYR A 139 7.20 7.46 7.03
CA TYR A 139 6.52 6.37 7.74
C TYR A 139 7.31 5.87 8.97
N TYR A 140 8.24 6.68 9.47
CA TYR A 140 9.21 6.34 10.52
C TYR A 140 9.33 7.47 11.54
#